data_AF-A0AAE0UZ58-F1
#
_entry.id   AF-A0AAE0UZ58-F1
#
_cell.length_a   1.000
_cell.length_b   1.000
_cell.length_c   1.000
_cell.angle_alpha   90.00
_cell.angle_beta   90.00
_cell.angle_gamma   90.00
#
_symmetry.space_group_name_H-M   'P 1'
#
loop_
_entity.id
_entity.type
_entity.pdbx_description
1 polymer ?
#
loop_
_entity_poly.entity_id
_entity_poly.type
_entity_poly.pdbx_seq_one_letter_code
_entity_poly.pdbx_strand_id
1 'polypeptide(L)'
;MNHLFKVMPQHLNRIEVRTLTRPLQSLHFVSLQPFRGGLAGVFWIIVLLQNPSLLQLEVTNLPIYQSGKGYKAISKALGLPRTTVRAIIYKWKKHGTVENLPRSGRPTKMTPRVQRQLIQEVTKDPTTTSKELQASLASVKVSVHDSTIRKRLGKNGLHGRVPRRKPLLSKKNIKARLSFARKHLDDPQDFWENTLWPDETKMRLFGRSVSHYVWRKSNTAFQKKNITPTVKYGGGSVMVWGCFAASEPGRLAVINGTMNSAVYQKILKENVRPSVCDLKLKR
;
A
#
# COMPACT_ATOMS: atom_id res chain seq x y z
N MET A 1 43.30 40.76 -3.16
CA MET A 1 44.23 39.74 -2.62
C MET A 1 43.55 38.37 -2.69
N ASN A 2 43.99 37.58 -3.67
CA ASN A 2 43.94 36.13 -3.83
C ASN A 2 42.63 35.36 -3.57
N HIS A 3 41.81 35.29 -4.62
CA HIS A 3 40.97 34.13 -4.95
C HIS A 3 41.86 32.99 -5.46
N LEU A 4 41.83 31.83 -4.80
CA LEU A 4 42.54 30.62 -5.24
C LEU A 4 41.64 29.77 -6.14
N PHE A 5 41.89 29.87 -7.45
CA PHE A 5 41.65 28.81 -8.44
C PHE A 5 42.84 27.81 -8.39
N LYS A 6 42.56 26.50 -8.46
CA LYS A 6 43.48 25.44 -8.92
C LYS A 6 42.63 24.18 -9.19
N VAL A 7 42.28 23.86 -10.44
CA VAL A 7 43.05 23.17 -11.49
C VAL A 7 43.37 21.70 -11.11
N MET A 8 42.78 20.77 -11.88
CA MET A 8 43.17 19.34 -11.96
C MET A 8 44.66 19.21 -12.33
N PRO A 9 45.30 18.07 -12.00
CA PRO A 9 45.71 17.23 -13.12
C PRO A 9 45.61 15.72 -12.87
N GLN A 10 45.55 15.02 -14.01
CA GLN A 10 45.70 13.58 -14.19
C GLN A 10 47.15 13.16 -14.00
N HIS A 11 47.42 11.98 -13.42
CA HIS A 11 48.13 10.90 -14.14
C HIS A 11 48.20 9.59 -13.33
N LEU A 12 48.22 8.52 -14.11
CA LEU A 12 48.41 7.09 -13.81
C LEU A 12 49.53 6.74 -12.82
N ASN A 13 49.33 5.68 -12.02
CA ASN A 13 50.06 4.41 -12.21
C ASN A 13 49.73 3.31 -11.18
N ARG A 14 49.78 2.06 -11.70
CA ARG A 14 50.18 0.81 -11.02
C ARG A 14 49.18 0.11 -10.09
N ILE A 15 48.48 -0.87 -10.67
CA ILE A 15 47.81 -1.95 -9.95
C ILE A 15 48.89 -2.92 -9.45
N GLU A 16 49.08 -3.01 -8.13
CA GLU A 16 49.86 -4.08 -7.49
C GLU A 16 49.11 -5.41 -7.62
N VAL A 17 49.71 -6.38 -8.29
CA VAL A 17 49.28 -7.78 -8.29
C VAL A 17 49.76 -8.40 -6.97
N ARG A 18 48.86 -8.53 -5.98
CA ARG A 18 49.13 -9.32 -4.78
C ARG A 18 48.62 -10.74 -4.97
N THR A 19 49.55 -11.65 -5.23
CA THR A 19 49.35 -13.10 -5.13
C THR A 19 49.22 -13.47 -3.65
N LEU A 20 48.01 -13.83 -3.21
CA LEU A 20 47.82 -14.53 -1.94
C LEU A 20 47.56 -16.00 -2.23
N THR A 21 48.56 -16.79 -1.91
CA THR A 21 48.49 -18.25 -1.79
C THR A 21 48.01 -18.60 -0.37
N ARG A 22 47.36 -19.78 -0.26
CA ARG A 22 47.02 -20.58 0.95
C ARG A 22 45.59 -20.40 1.51
N PRO A 23 45.07 -21.38 2.28
CA PRO A 23 44.52 -22.65 1.78
C PRO A 23 43.10 -22.92 2.33
N LEU A 24 42.45 -23.98 1.84
CA LEU A 24 41.21 -24.55 2.37
C LEU A 24 41.30 -24.81 3.88
N GLN A 25 40.37 -24.26 4.67
CA GLN A 25 39.79 -24.93 5.84
C GLN A 25 38.64 -24.16 6.50
N SER A 26 37.71 -24.95 7.03
CA SER A 26 36.63 -24.65 8.00
C SER A 26 35.33 -24.02 7.48
N LEU A 27 34.34 -24.91 7.26
CA LEU A 27 32.93 -24.58 7.42
C LEU A 27 32.69 -24.14 8.87
N HIS A 28 32.18 -22.93 9.07
CA HIS A 28 31.44 -22.59 10.29
C HIS A 28 29.97 -22.41 9.96
N PHE A 29 29.21 -23.32 10.55
CA PHE A 29 27.76 -23.44 10.58
C PHE A 29 27.18 -22.26 11.37
N VAL A 30 26.49 -21.32 10.72
CA VAL A 30 25.67 -20.31 11.40
C VAL A 30 24.21 -20.71 11.26
N SER A 31 23.64 -21.15 12.38
CA SER A 31 22.23 -21.49 12.52
C SER A 31 21.36 -20.24 12.41
N LEU A 32 20.36 -20.26 11.53
CA LEU A 32 19.23 -19.31 11.55
C LEU A 32 17.96 -20.06 11.97
N GLN A 33 17.33 -19.55 13.03
CA GLN A 33 16.07 -20.04 13.60
C GLN A 33 14.85 -19.74 12.70
N PRO A 34 13.74 -20.50 12.83
CA PRO A 34 12.65 -20.51 11.87
C PRO A 34 11.64 -19.38 12.11
N PHE A 35 11.44 -18.51 11.11
CA PHE A 35 10.30 -17.59 11.08
C PHE A 35 9.06 -18.27 10.50
N ARG A 36 7.96 -18.23 11.26
CA ARG A 36 6.65 -18.78 10.94
C ARG A 36 6.04 -18.13 9.69
N GLY A 37 5.62 -18.95 8.72
CA GLY A 37 4.58 -18.55 7.74
C GLY A 37 4.76 -19.08 6.32
N GLY A 38 4.11 -20.21 6.01
CA GLY A 38 3.65 -20.55 4.66
C GLY A 38 4.64 -21.32 3.77
N LEU A 39 4.24 -22.53 3.38
CA LEU A 39 4.93 -23.49 2.50
C LEU A 39 5.31 -22.97 1.08
N ALA A 40 5.11 -21.69 0.78
CA ALA A 40 5.45 -21.08 -0.51
C ALA A 40 6.91 -20.59 -0.61
N GLY A 41 7.61 -20.40 0.52
CA GLY A 41 8.98 -19.90 0.55
C GLY A 41 10.07 -20.96 0.27
N VAL A 42 9.80 -22.22 0.60
CA VAL A 42 10.78 -23.31 0.43
C VAL A 42 10.76 -23.87 -1.00
N PHE A 43 9.62 -23.77 -1.70
CA PHE A 43 9.49 -24.21 -3.09
C PHE A 43 10.24 -23.32 -4.09
N TRP A 44 10.50 -22.05 -3.75
CA TRP A 44 11.28 -21.16 -4.62
C TRP A 44 12.79 -21.36 -4.50
N ILE A 45 13.28 -21.84 -3.35
CA ILE A 45 14.71 -22.13 -3.17
C ILE A 45 15.07 -23.51 -3.77
N ILE A 46 14.16 -24.49 -3.71
CA ILE A 46 14.42 -25.83 -4.25
C ILE A 46 14.29 -25.88 -5.79
N VAL A 47 13.41 -25.08 -6.41
CA VAL A 47 13.29 -25.04 -7.89
C VAL A 47 14.48 -24.34 -8.56
N LEU A 48 15.29 -23.58 -7.82
CA LEU A 48 16.53 -22.99 -8.34
C LEU A 48 17.70 -23.98 -8.43
N LEU A 49 17.57 -25.21 -7.91
CA LEU A 49 18.64 -26.22 -7.92
C LEU A 49 18.42 -27.39 -8.88
N GLN A 50 17.34 -27.37 -9.69
CA GLN A 50 16.99 -28.50 -10.57
C GLN A 50 16.95 -28.16 -12.06
N ASN A 51 17.75 -27.20 -12.55
CA ASN A 51 18.19 -27.14 -13.96
C ASN A 51 19.39 -26.17 -14.17
N PRO A 52 20.63 -26.57 -13.81
CA PRO A 52 21.85 -25.78 -14.03
C PRO A 52 22.37 -25.82 -15.48
N SER A 53 21.78 -26.66 -16.34
CA SER A 53 22.35 -27.06 -17.62
C SER A 53 22.35 -25.94 -18.66
N LEU A 54 21.36 -25.04 -18.69
CA LEU A 54 21.29 -24.01 -19.74
C LEU A 54 22.20 -22.81 -19.47
N LEU A 55 22.32 -22.35 -18.22
CA LEU A 55 23.24 -21.26 -17.88
C LEU A 55 24.71 -21.68 -18.01
N GLN A 56 25.05 -22.94 -17.75
CA GLN A 56 26.40 -23.49 -17.96
C GLN A 56 26.80 -23.55 -19.45
N LEU A 57 25.85 -23.79 -20.36
CA LEU A 57 26.12 -23.80 -21.80
C LEU A 57 26.31 -22.39 -22.38
N GLU A 58 25.68 -21.37 -21.80
CA GLU A 58 25.79 -19.98 -22.24
C GLU A 58 27.13 -19.34 -21.82
N VAL A 59 27.60 -19.64 -20.61
CA VAL A 59 28.88 -19.13 -20.07
C VAL A 59 30.10 -19.76 -20.75
N THR A 60 29.98 -20.97 -21.31
CA THR A 60 31.10 -21.72 -21.92
C THR A 60 31.22 -21.54 -23.43
N ASN A 61 30.12 -21.36 -24.17
CA ASN A 61 30.15 -21.17 -25.64
C ASN A 61 30.90 -19.89 -26.07
N LEU A 62 30.70 -18.81 -25.32
CA LEU A 62 31.14 -17.47 -25.71
C LEU A 62 32.65 -17.23 -25.60
N PRO A 63 33.32 -17.59 -24.49
CA PRO A 63 34.76 -17.48 -24.37
C PRO A 63 35.49 -18.36 -25.40
N ILE A 64 34.96 -19.56 -25.67
CA ILE A 64 35.53 -20.48 -26.67
C ILE A 64 35.39 -19.90 -28.08
N TYR A 65 34.28 -19.22 -28.38
CA TYR A 65 34.12 -18.49 -29.64
C TYR A 65 35.05 -17.28 -29.74
N GLN A 66 35.22 -16.50 -28.66
CA GLN A 66 36.15 -15.37 -28.59
C GLN A 66 37.61 -15.81 -28.74
N SER A 67 37.95 -17.04 -28.35
CA SER A 67 39.27 -17.66 -28.60
C SER A 67 39.52 -18.06 -30.07
N GLY A 68 38.62 -17.70 -31.00
CA GLY A 68 38.79 -17.91 -32.44
C GLY A 68 38.43 -19.31 -32.94
N LYS A 69 37.84 -20.18 -32.10
CA LYS A 69 37.49 -21.54 -32.50
C LYS A 69 36.24 -21.57 -33.39
N GLY A 70 36.29 -22.37 -34.46
CA GLY A 70 35.16 -22.57 -35.37
C GLY A 70 34.01 -23.35 -34.74
N TYR A 71 32.79 -23.19 -35.28
CA TYR A 71 31.55 -23.79 -34.74
C TYR A 71 31.60 -25.30 -34.52
N LYS A 72 32.33 -26.05 -35.35
CA LYS A 72 32.48 -27.51 -35.25
C LYS A 72 33.30 -27.93 -34.02
N ALA A 73 34.34 -27.16 -33.69
CA ALA A 73 35.18 -27.40 -32.51
C ALA A 73 34.41 -27.11 -31.22
N ILE A 74 33.63 -26.02 -31.21
CA ILE A 74 32.76 -25.64 -30.08
C ILE A 74 31.67 -26.70 -29.85
N SER A 75 31.02 -27.15 -30.94
CA SER A 75 30.02 -28.22 -30.90
C SER A 75 30.57 -29.51 -30.30
N LYS A 76 31.76 -29.96 -30.72
CA LYS A 76 32.41 -31.16 -30.19
C LYS A 76 32.85 -31.01 -28.73
N ALA A 77 33.36 -29.83 -28.35
CA ALA A 77 33.81 -29.56 -26.98
C ALA A 77 32.66 -29.51 -25.95
N LEU A 78 31.48 -29.05 -26.37
CA LEU A 78 30.32 -28.87 -25.47
C LEU A 78 29.24 -29.95 -25.64
N GLY A 79 29.43 -30.90 -26.56
CA GLY A 79 28.43 -31.93 -26.86
C GLY A 79 27.12 -31.38 -27.43
N LEU A 80 27.11 -30.15 -27.96
CA LEU A 80 25.92 -29.48 -28.47
C LEU A 80 25.81 -29.64 -29.99
N PRO A 81 24.58 -29.70 -30.55
CA PRO A 81 24.38 -29.61 -31.99
C PRO A 81 24.96 -28.31 -32.56
N ARG A 82 25.63 -28.39 -33.72
CA ARG A 82 26.21 -27.23 -34.41
C ARG A 82 25.17 -26.13 -34.68
N THR A 83 23.91 -26.50 -34.92
CA THR A 83 22.79 -25.58 -35.12
C THR A 83 22.51 -24.73 -33.88
N THR A 84 22.52 -25.33 -32.69
CA THR A 84 22.38 -24.65 -31.41
C THR A 84 23.53 -23.69 -31.16
N VAL A 85 24.78 -24.13 -31.37
CA VAL A 85 25.97 -23.27 -31.27
C VAL A 85 25.87 -22.06 -32.21
N ARG A 86 25.46 -22.27 -33.46
CA ARG A 86 25.25 -21.20 -34.44
C ARG A 86 24.14 -20.24 -34.01
N ALA A 87 23.01 -20.74 -33.50
CA ALA A 87 21.89 -19.93 -33.05
C ALA A 87 22.25 -19.06 -31.84
N ILE A 88 22.99 -19.62 -30.88
CA ILE A 88 23.50 -18.90 -29.70
C ILE A 88 24.44 -17.77 -30.12
N ILE A 89 25.42 -18.06 -30.98
CA ILE A 89 26.40 -17.05 -31.42
C ILE A 89 25.72 -15.97 -32.28
N TYR A 90 24.78 -16.34 -33.14
CA TYR A 90 23.99 -15.38 -33.92
C TYR A 90 23.18 -14.45 -33.00
N LYS A 91 22.51 -15.01 -31.98
CA LYS A 91 21.75 -14.25 -30.99
C LYS A 91 22.64 -13.29 -30.23
N TRP A 92 23.80 -13.75 -29.76
CA TRP A 92 24.78 -12.89 -29.08
C TRP A 92 25.29 -11.78 -29.99
N LYS A 93 25.64 -12.07 -31.25
CA LYS A 93 26.06 -11.04 -32.21
C LYS A 93 24.97 -9.99 -32.48
N LYS A 94 23.70 -10.40 -32.47
CA LYS A 94 22.56 -9.51 -32.80
C LYS A 94 22.06 -8.70 -31.61
N HIS A 95 22.00 -9.31 -30.42
CA HIS A 95 21.35 -8.74 -29.24
C HIS A 95 22.31 -8.48 -28.07
N GLY A 96 23.57 -8.91 -28.17
CA GLY A 96 24.57 -8.77 -27.11
C GLY A 96 24.36 -9.69 -25.91
N THR A 97 23.28 -10.48 -25.89
CA THR A 97 22.90 -11.32 -24.75
C THR A 97 22.70 -12.77 -25.16
N VAL A 98 22.99 -13.68 -24.22
CA VAL A 98 22.72 -15.11 -24.38
C VAL A 98 21.43 -15.52 -23.68
N GLU A 99 21.04 -14.80 -22.63
CA GLU A 99 19.84 -15.05 -21.84
C GLU A 99 18.58 -15.11 -22.69
N ASN A 100 17.64 -15.97 -22.30
CA ASN A 100 16.36 -16.09 -22.97
C ASN A 100 15.60 -14.76 -23.00
N LEU A 101 15.31 -14.30 -24.22
CA LEU A 101 14.52 -13.09 -24.41
C LEU A 101 13.07 -13.35 -23.94
N PRO A 102 12.40 -12.33 -23.39
CA PRO A 102 11.01 -12.46 -22.99
C PRO A 102 10.17 -12.84 -24.20
N ARG A 103 9.39 -13.91 -24.06
CA ARG A 103 8.42 -14.35 -25.09
C ARG A 103 7.20 -13.42 -25.05
N SER A 104 6.59 -13.15 -26.20
CA SER A 104 5.42 -12.26 -26.33
C SER A 104 4.22 -12.67 -25.47
N GLY A 105 4.12 -13.95 -25.14
CA GLY A 105 3.02 -14.50 -24.34
C GLY A 105 1.67 -14.46 -25.06
N ARG A 106 0.62 -14.84 -24.36
CA ARG A 106 -0.75 -14.84 -24.88
C ARG A 106 -1.29 -13.39 -24.98
N PRO A 107 -1.86 -12.97 -26.11
CA PRO A 107 -2.53 -11.68 -26.22
C PRO A 107 -3.64 -11.52 -25.17
N THR A 108 -3.71 -10.35 -24.54
CA THR A 108 -4.74 -10.06 -23.54
C THR A 108 -6.06 -9.72 -24.20
N LYS A 109 -7.17 -10.25 -23.66
CA LYS A 109 -8.54 -9.87 -24.11
C LYS A 109 -8.84 -8.37 -23.96
N MET A 110 -8.21 -7.72 -22.99
CA MET A 110 -8.33 -6.28 -22.79
C MET A 110 -7.28 -5.56 -23.63
N THR A 111 -7.73 -4.69 -24.53
CA THR A 111 -6.83 -3.80 -25.27
C THR A 111 -6.35 -2.64 -24.37
N PRO A 112 -5.23 -1.97 -24.71
CA PRO A 112 -4.78 -0.79 -23.96
C PRO A 112 -5.81 0.33 -23.89
N ARG A 113 -6.67 0.47 -24.90
CA ARG A 113 -7.78 1.44 -24.91
C ARG A 113 -8.82 1.10 -23.85
N VAL A 114 -9.29 -0.15 -23.84
CA VAL A 114 -10.29 -0.63 -22.88
C VAL A 114 -9.77 -0.54 -21.44
N GLN A 115 -8.49 -0.86 -21.22
CA GLN A 115 -7.89 -0.69 -19.91
C GLN A 115 -7.87 0.77 -19.45
N ARG A 116 -7.53 1.72 -20.33
CA ARG A 116 -7.54 3.14 -19.99
C ARG A 116 -8.94 3.61 -19.60
N GLN A 117 -9.96 3.19 -20.35
CA GLN A 117 -11.36 3.48 -20.04
C GLN A 117 -11.76 2.91 -18.66
N LEU A 118 -11.41 1.65 -18.38
CA LEU A 118 -11.66 1.02 -17.08
C LEU A 118 -11.03 1.82 -15.93
N ILE A 119 -9.78 2.26 -16.08
CA ILE A 119 -9.09 3.03 -15.05
C ILE A 119 -9.74 4.41 -14.87
N GLN A 120 -10.18 5.05 -15.95
CA GLN A 120 -10.89 6.34 -15.90
C GLN A 120 -12.24 6.21 -15.19
N GLU A 121 -13.02 5.18 -15.51
CA GLU A 121 -14.31 4.88 -14.89
C GLU A 121 -14.16 4.74 -13.37
N VAL A 122 -13.22 3.91 -12.92
CA VAL A 122 -12.92 3.70 -11.50
C VAL A 122 -12.34 4.95 -10.84
N THR A 123 -11.60 5.79 -11.57
CA THR A 123 -11.04 7.03 -11.02
C THR A 123 -12.11 8.11 -10.84
N LYS A 124 -13.12 8.13 -11.74
CA LYS A 124 -14.27 9.03 -11.69
C LYS A 124 -15.21 8.63 -10.56
N ASP A 125 -15.57 7.36 -10.49
CA ASP A 125 -16.37 6.80 -9.41
C ASP A 125 -15.67 5.58 -8.78
N PRO A 126 -14.94 5.79 -7.67
CA PRO A 126 -14.19 4.73 -7.03
C PRO A 126 -15.07 3.76 -6.24
N THR A 127 -16.38 4.01 -6.12
CA THR A 127 -17.33 3.11 -5.43
C THR A 127 -17.88 2.00 -6.31
N THR A 128 -17.62 2.07 -7.63
CA THR A 128 -18.07 1.10 -8.63
C THR A 128 -17.68 -0.33 -8.27
N THR A 129 -18.63 -1.26 -8.36
CA THR A 129 -18.35 -2.66 -8.05
C THR A 129 -17.70 -3.38 -9.23
N SER A 130 -16.97 -4.47 -8.96
CA SER A 130 -16.37 -5.26 -10.04
C SER A 130 -17.41 -5.87 -11.00
N LYS A 131 -18.65 -6.06 -10.54
CA LYS A 131 -19.77 -6.55 -11.36
C LYS A 131 -20.32 -5.46 -12.28
N GLU A 132 -20.44 -4.22 -11.79
CA GLU A 132 -20.78 -3.07 -12.63
C GLU A 132 -19.73 -2.84 -13.72
N LEU A 133 -18.43 -2.90 -13.35
CA LEU A 133 -17.35 -2.79 -14.33
C LEU A 133 -17.39 -3.93 -15.37
N GLN A 134 -17.77 -5.14 -14.95
CA GLN A 134 -17.96 -6.26 -15.87
C GLN A 134 -19.10 -6.01 -16.86
N ALA A 135 -20.22 -5.46 -16.39
CA ALA A 135 -21.35 -5.09 -17.25
C ALA A 135 -20.99 -3.94 -18.22
N SER A 136 -20.26 -2.93 -17.74
CA SER A 136 -19.68 -1.85 -18.56
C SER A 136 -18.82 -2.41 -19.69
N LEU A 137 -17.93 -3.35 -19.39
CA LEU A 137 -17.08 -4.00 -20.41
C LEU A 137 -17.87 -4.87 -21.39
N ALA A 138 -18.93 -5.55 -20.93
CA ALA A 138 -19.79 -6.36 -21.79
C ALA A 138 -20.48 -5.51 -22.87
N SER A 139 -20.86 -4.26 -22.55
CA SER A 139 -21.43 -3.32 -23.53
C SER A 139 -20.47 -2.97 -24.68
N VAL A 140 -19.16 -2.96 -24.41
CA VAL A 140 -18.09 -2.73 -25.39
C VAL A 140 -17.65 -4.05 -26.07
N LYS A 141 -18.45 -5.12 -25.95
CA LYS A 141 -18.19 -6.47 -26.49
C LYS A 141 -16.92 -7.12 -25.91
N VAL A 142 -16.48 -6.71 -24.72
CA VAL A 142 -15.32 -7.30 -24.03
C VAL A 142 -15.80 -8.20 -22.88
N SER A 143 -15.87 -9.51 -23.14
CA SER A 143 -16.25 -10.51 -22.14
C SER A 143 -15.06 -10.94 -21.29
N VAL A 144 -15.06 -10.51 -20.02
CA VAL A 144 -14.00 -10.75 -19.04
C VAL A 144 -14.63 -11.06 -17.68
N HIS A 145 -14.02 -11.97 -16.91
CA HIS A 145 -14.45 -12.31 -15.55
C HIS A 145 -14.01 -11.23 -14.54
N ASP A 146 -14.79 -11.01 -13.48
CA ASP A 146 -14.53 -9.96 -12.47
C ASP A 146 -13.11 -10.03 -11.86
N SER A 147 -12.59 -11.23 -11.64
CA SER A 147 -11.25 -11.49 -11.10
C SER A 147 -10.14 -10.93 -12.00
N THR A 148 -10.35 -10.94 -13.32
CA THR A 148 -9.40 -10.36 -14.28
C THR A 148 -9.41 -8.84 -14.19
N ILE A 149 -10.58 -8.24 -13.98
CA ILE A 149 -10.73 -6.80 -13.73
C ILE A 149 -9.97 -6.41 -12.46
N ARG A 150 -10.19 -7.13 -11.35
CA ARG A 150 -9.47 -6.87 -10.08
C ARG A 150 -7.95 -6.99 -10.24
N LYS A 151 -7.48 -8.05 -10.92
CA LYS A 151 -6.04 -8.24 -11.21
C LYS A 151 -5.49 -7.09 -12.05
N ARG A 152 -6.23 -6.63 -13.06
CA ARG A 152 -5.78 -5.51 -13.92
C ARG A 152 -5.75 -4.21 -13.14
N LEU A 153 -6.75 -3.91 -12.33
CA LEU A 153 -6.76 -2.75 -11.45
C LEU A 153 -5.61 -2.79 -10.45
N GLY A 154 -5.36 -3.94 -9.84
CA GLY A 154 -4.24 -4.15 -8.91
C GLY A 154 -2.87 -3.92 -9.56
N LYS A 155 -2.67 -4.36 -10.81
CA LYS A 155 -1.45 -4.04 -11.58
C LYS A 155 -1.24 -2.54 -11.81
N ASN A 156 -2.30 -1.74 -11.74
CA ASN A 156 -2.25 -0.28 -11.85
C ASN A 156 -2.28 0.42 -10.46
N GLY A 157 -2.09 -0.34 -9.37
CA GLY A 157 -2.07 0.16 -8.00
C GLY A 157 -3.44 0.51 -7.42
N LEU A 158 -4.54 0.15 -8.08
CA LEU A 158 -5.90 0.34 -7.58
C LEU A 158 -6.38 -0.91 -6.87
N HIS A 159 -6.69 -0.78 -5.58
CA HIS A 159 -7.15 -1.88 -4.77
C HIS A 159 -8.45 -1.55 -4.07
N GLY A 160 -9.36 -2.52 -4.01
CA GLY A 160 -10.57 -2.43 -3.20
C GLY A 160 -10.19 -2.35 -1.72
N ARG A 161 -10.64 -1.30 -1.05
CA ARG A 161 -10.46 -1.10 0.40
C ARG A 161 -11.76 -0.60 1.00
N VAL A 162 -11.98 -0.91 2.27
CA VAL A 162 -13.08 -0.30 3.03
C VAL A 162 -12.81 1.22 3.15
N PRO A 163 -13.75 2.08 2.75
CA PRO A 163 -13.61 3.53 2.87
C PRO A 163 -13.59 3.94 4.34
N ARG A 164 -12.85 4.99 4.65
CA ARG A 164 -12.87 5.57 6.00
C ARG A 164 -14.17 6.35 6.18
N ARG A 165 -14.82 6.17 7.33
CA ARG A 165 -15.98 6.96 7.73
C ARG A 165 -15.50 8.24 8.38
N LYS A 166 -15.84 9.39 7.78
CA LYS A 166 -15.52 10.71 8.34
C LYS A 166 -16.70 11.67 8.11
N PRO A 167 -16.93 12.62 9.04
CA PRO A 167 -17.87 13.69 8.78
C PRO A 167 -17.35 14.56 7.63
N LEU A 168 -18.26 15.04 6.78
CA LEU A 168 -17.91 16.03 5.77
C LEU A 168 -17.80 17.39 6.46
N LEU A 169 -16.61 18.00 6.40
CA LEU A 169 -16.35 19.31 7.00
C LEU A 169 -16.37 20.39 5.92
N SER A 170 -17.05 21.50 6.21
CA SER A 170 -16.99 22.70 5.38
C SER A 170 -15.64 23.39 5.52
N LYS A 171 -15.23 24.20 4.53
CA LYS A 171 -13.97 24.98 4.61
C LYS A 171 -13.94 25.90 5.84
N LYS A 172 -15.09 26.49 6.19
CA LYS A 172 -15.26 27.31 7.41
C LYS A 172 -14.95 26.49 8.67
N ASN A 173 -15.54 25.30 8.78
CA ASN A 173 -15.34 24.44 9.95
C ASN A 173 -13.90 23.91 10.04
N ILE A 174 -13.25 23.63 8.90
CA ILE A 174 -11.84 23.24 8.88
C ILE A 174 -10.98 24.38 9.45
N LYS A 175 -11.19 25.62 9.00
CA LYS A 175 -10.46 26.79 9.50
C LYS A 175 -10.70 27.02 11.00
N ALA A 176 -11.96 26.96 11.45
CA ALA A 176 -12.32 27.15 12.85
C ALA A 176 -11.70 26.08 13.77
N ARG A 177 -11.71 24.81 13.34
CA ARG A 177 -11.07 23.72 14.08
C ARG A 177 -9.56 23.88 14.15
N LEU A 178 -8.93 24.32 13.05
CA LEU A 178 -7.49 24.57 13.03
C LEU A 178 -7.10 25.76 13.92
N SER A 179 -7.89 26.85 13.92
CA SER A 179 -7.65 27.99 14.80
C SER A 179 -7.83 27.62 16.27
N PHE A 180 -8.86 26.82 16.59
CA PHE A 180 -9.04 26.29 17.94
C PHE A 180 -7.84 25.44 18.38
N ALA A 181 -7.42 24.47 17.55
CA ALA A 181 -6.28 23.61 17.87
C ALA A 181 -4.97 24.39 18.06
N ARG A 182 -4.75 25.46 17.28
CA ARG A 182 -3.58 26.33 17.45
C ARG A 182 -3.66 27.18 18.72
N LYS A 183 -4.84 27.70 19.05
CA LYS A 183 -5.05 28.54 20.23
C LYS A 183 -4.77 27.78 21.53
N HIS A 184 -5.17 26.51 21.56
CA HIS A 184 -5.11 25.67 22.76
C HIS A 184 -3.91 24.68 22.70
N LEU A 185 -2.88 24.95 21.90
CA LEU A 185 -1.74 24.04 21.74
C LEU A 185 -0.81 24.04 22.96
N ASP A 186 -0.63 25.21 23.57
CA ASP A 186 0.26 25.46 24.70
C ASP A 186 -0.51 25.53 26.05
N ASP A 187 -1.79 25.16 26.05
CA ASP A 187 -2.58 25.15 27.29
C ASP A 187 -2.03 24.12 28.28
N PRO A 188 -1.89 24.48 29.57
CA PRO A 188 -1.31 23.60 30.57
C PRO A 188 -2.20 22.37 30.80
N GLN A 189 -1.59 21.26 31.23
CA GLN A 189 -2.29 20.02 31.51
C GLN A 189 -3.44 20.21 32.53
N ASP A 190 -3.22 21.01 33.58
CA ASP A 190 -4.24 21.37 34.58
C ASP A 190 -5.52 21.97 33.96
N PHE A 191 -5.41 22.72 32.87
CA PHE A 191 -6.58 23.27 32.18
C PHE A 191 -7.44 22.15 31.58
N TRP A 192 -6.81 21.17 30.94
CA TRP A 192 -7.51 20.03 30.34
C TRP A 192 -8.08 19.08 31.39
N GLU A 193 -7.37 18.88 32.49
CA GLU A 193 -7.83 18.06 33.61
C GLU A 193 -9.02 18.67 34.33
N ASN A 194 -9.07 20.00 34.37
CA ASN A 194 -10.16 20.75 34.97
C ASN A 194 -11.32 21.07 34.02
N THR A 195 -11.30 20.55 32.79
CA THR A 195 -12.34 20.80 31.80
C THR A 195 -13.44 19.71 31.87
N LEU A 196 -14.68 20.14 32.05
CA LEU A 196 -15.85 19.27 31.92
C LEU A 196 -16.32 19.21 30.47
N TRP A 197 -16.44 18.01 29.92
CA TRP A 197 -16.84 17.73 28.54
C TRP A 197 -18.26 17.17 28.48
N PRO A 198 -19.30 18.00 28.28
CA PRO A 198 -20.64 17.53 27.99
C PRO A 198 -20.80 17.17 26.50
N ASP A 199 -21.50 16.08 26.19
CA ASP A 199 -21.90 15.75 24.82
C ASP A 199 -23.22 14.96 24.82
N GLU A 200 -23.89 14.99 23.66
CA GLU A 200 -25.09 14.20 23.40
C GLU A 200 -24.78 13.07 22.43
N THR A 201 -25.08 11.83 22.82
CA THR A 201 -24.94 10.68 21.95
C THR A 201 -26.29 10.03 21.65
N LYS A 202 -26.44 9.60 20.40
CA LYS A 202 -27.59 8.84 19.93
C LYS A 202 -27.17 7.39 19.76
N MET A 203 -27.59 6.53 20.69
CA MET A 203 -27.37 5.09 20.64
C MET A 203 -28.41 4.44 19.74
N ARG A 204 -27.96 3.61 18.80
CA ARG A 204 -28.83 2.90 17.85
C ARG A 204 -29.03 1.46 18.31
N LEU A 205 -30.25 0.94 18.20
CA LEU A 205 -30.56 -0.44 18.56
C LEU A 205 -30.14 -1.43 17.47
N PHE A 206 -30.29 -1.04 16.20
CA PHE A 206 -29.91 -1.86 15.05
C PHE A 206 -28.97 -1.09 14.11
N GLY A 207 -27.82 -1.67 13.79
CA GLY A 207 -26.78 -1.03 12.99
C GLY A 207 -26.20 -1.95 11.92
N ARG A 208 -26.99 -2.34 10.91
CA ARG A 208 -26.41 -3.08 9.78
C ARG A 208 -25.64 -2.11 8.87
N SER A 209 -24.34 -2.06 9.09
CA SER A 209 -23.38 -1.33 8.29
C SER A 209 -22.98 -2.21 7.10
N VAL A 210 -23.62 -2.03 5.93
CA VAL A 210 -23.09 -2.65 4.71
C VAL A 210 -21.79 -1.93 4.36
N SER A 211 -20.68 -2.67 4.37
CA SER A 211 -19.39 -2.13 4.01
C SER A 211 -19.22 -2.18 2.50
N HIS A 212 -19.36 -1.04 1.84
CA HIS A 212 -18.98 -0.90 0.43
C HIS A 212 -17.46 -0.85 0.31
N TYR A 213 -16.90 -1.36 -0.78
CA TYR A 213 -15.49 -1.21 -1.11
C TYR A 213 -15.30 -0.01 -2.02
N VAL A 214 -14.14 0.64 -1.88
CA VAL A 214 -13.72 1.73 -2.75
C VAL A 214 -12.37 1.37 -3.36
N TRP A 215 -12.25 1.53 -4.66
CA TRP A 215 -10.99 1.39 -5.39
C TRP A 215 -10.10 2.60 -5.12
N ARG A 216 -8.95 2.38 -4.50
CA ARG A 216 -8.01 3.47 -4.24
C ARG A 216 -6.56 3.02 -4.35
N LYS A 217 -5.68 3.99 -4.59
CA LYS A 217 -4.24 3.82 -4.49
C LYS A 217 -3.79 3.79 -3.02
N SER A 218 -2.58 3.30 -2.78
CA SER A 218 -1.94 3.45 -1.47
C SER A 218 -1.90 4.92 -1.06
N ASN A 219 -1.96 5.21 0.25
CA ASN A 219 -1.88 6.56 0.83
C ASN A 219 -2.97 7.58 0.41
N THR A 220 -4.04 7.16 -0.26
CA THR A 220 -5.15 8.05 -0.66
C THR A 220 -6.42 7.89 0.19
N ALA A 221 -6.31 7.28 1.37
CA ALA A 221 -7.45 6.92 2.23
C ALA A 221 -8.31 8.12 2.70
N PHE A 222 -7.70 9.30 2.85
CA PHE A 222 -8.37 10.51 3.37
C PHE A 222 -8.81 11.48 2.27
N GLN A 223 -8.69 11.11 1.00
CA GLN A 223 -9.24 11.93 -0.08
C GLN A 223 -10.77 11.91 -0.01
N LYS A 224 -11.40 13.06 -0.28
CA LYS A 224 -12.86 13.24 -0.18
C LYS A 224 -13.65 12.17 -0.96
N LYS A 225 -13.16 11.78 -2.14
CA LYS A 225 -13.76 10.73 -3.00
C LYS A 225 -13.67 9.31 -2.44
N ASN A 226 -12.78 9.07 -1.48
CA ASN A 226 -12.53 7.74 -0.89
C ASN A 226 -13.11 7.58 0.53
N ILE A 227 -13.86 8.58 0.98
CA ILE A 227 -14.46 8.62 2.30
C ILE A 227 -15.97 8.38 2.15
N THR A 228 -16.52 7.57 3.04
CA THR A 228 -17.97 7.45 3.17
C THR A 228 -18.44 8.46 4.21
N PRO A 229 -19.35 9.38 3.86
CA PRO A 229 -19.93 10.29 4.84
C PRO A 229 -20.71 9.48 5.88
N THR A 230 -20.60 9.90 7.14
CA THR A 230 -21.39 9.28 8.22
C THR A 230 -22.72 9.99 8.34
N VAL A 231 -23.80 9.37 7.87
CA VAL A 231 -25.18 9.81 8.09
C VAL A 231 -25.84 8.96 9.18
N LYS A 232 -26.47 9.63 10.16
CA LYS A 232 -27.03 8.99 11.36
C LYS A 232 -28.58 8.90 11.32
N TYR A 233 -29.18 8.14 10.40
CA TYR A 233 -30.65 7.90 10.39
C TYR A 233 -31.05 6.40 10.36
N GLY A 234 -32.22 6.05 10.93
CA GLY A 234 -32.87 4.72 10.89
C GLY A 234 -32.71 3.82 12.13
N GLY A 235 -33.73 3.00 12.43
CA GLY A 235 -33.61 1.79 13.27
C GLY A 235 -33.98 1.86 14.76
N GLY A 236 -34.67 2.91 15.22
CA GLY A 236 -34.93 3.13 16.65
C GLY A 236 -33.65 3.55 17.40
N SER A 237 -33.78 4.49 18.33
CA SER A 237 -32.61 5.07 19.00
C SER A 237 -32.96 5.73 20.31
N VAL A 238 -32.07 5.62 21.29
CA VAL A 238 -32.14 6.36 22.55
C VAL A 238 -31.13 7.50 22.49
N MET A 239 -31.55 8.70 22.88
CA MET A 239 -30.66 9.85 23.02
C MET A 239 -30.24 9.95 24.48
N VAL A 240 -28.94 10.15 24.70
CA VAL A 240 -28.34 10.22 26.03
C VAL A 240 -27.47 11.45 26.08
N TRP A 241 -27.63 12.24 27.13
CA TRP A 241 -26.69 13.29 27.51
C TRP A 241 -25.74 12.72 28.55
N GLY A 242 -24.46 13.06 28.45
CA GLY A 242 -23.48 12.74 29.48
C GLY A 242 -22.40 13.79 29.52
N CYS A 243 -21.66 13.80 30.62
CA CYS A 243 -20.45 14.60 30.74
C CYS A 243 -19.33 13.78 31.37
N PHE A 244 -18.08 14.18 31.14
CA PHE A 244 -16.92 13.58 31.79
C PHE A 244 -15.81 14.61 31.94
N ALA A 245 -14.90 14.37 32.89
CA ALA A 245 -13.63 15.11 33.00
C ALA A 245 -12.46 14.13 32.87
N ALA A 246 -11.22 14.62 32.98
CA ALA A 246 -10.04 13.75 32.90
C ALA A 246 -9.99 12.72 34.05
N SER A 247 -10.57 13.04 35.20
CA SER A 247 -10.67 12.16 36.36
C SER A 247 -11.64 11.02 36.10
N GLU A 248 -12.93 11.33 35.95
CA GLU A 248 -14.00 10.33 35.92
C GLU A 248 -15.19 10.75 35.04
N PRO A 249 -16.06 9.78 34.66
CA PRO A 249 -17.36 10.06 34.08
C PRO A 249 -18.24 10.86 35.06
N GLY A 250 -18.89 11.91 34.56
CA GLY A 250 -19.90 12.66 35.29
C GLY A 250 -21.28 12.03 35.16
N ARG A 251 -22.32 12.83 35.45
CA ARG A 251 -23.71 12.37 35.38
C ARG A 251 -24.16 12.08 33.95
N LEU A 252 -25.13 11.18 33.84
CA LEU A 252 -25.74 10.73 32.60
C LEU A 252 -27.26 10.87 32.69
N ALA A 253 -27.88 11.40 31.64
CA ALA A 253 -29.32 11.59 31.54
C ALA A 253 -29.86 10.96 30.25
N VAL A 254 -30.81 10.04 30.39
CA VAL A 254 -31.53 9.46 29.25
C VAL A 254 -32.65 10.41 28.82
N ILE A 255 -32.71 10.70 27.52
CA ILE A 255 -33.66 11.65 26.95
C ILE A 255 -34.76 10.89 26.24
N ASN A 256 -35.98 11.04 26.73
CA ASN A 256 -37.17 10.49 26.11
C ASN A 256 -37.64 11.41 24.99
N GLY A 257 -37.48 10.97 23.74
CA GLY A 257 -37.91 11.69 22.55
C GLY A 257 -36.83 12.58 21.92
N THR A 258 -37.26 13.61 21.21
CA THR A 258 -36.36 14.55 20.51
C THR A 258 -35.90 15.65 21.46
N MET A 259 -34.59 15.86 21.58
CA MET A 259 -34.05 16.96 22.38
C MET A 259 -34.55 18.31 21.87
N ASN A 260 -35.14 19.10 22.77
CA ASN A 260 -35.48 20.49 22.53
C ASN A 260 -34.64 21.40 23.47
N SER A 261 -34.68 22.71 23.22
CA SER A 261 -33.89 23.68 23.99
C SER A 261 -34.26 23.69 25.49
N ALA A 262 -35.55 23.58 25.82
CA ALA A 262 -36.01 23.61 27.22
C ALA A 262 -35.54 22.38 28.03
N VAL A 263 -35.65 21.19 27.43
CA VAL A 263 -35.14 19.93 27.99
C VAL A 263 -33.63 20.00 28.14
N TYR A 264 -32.92 20.57 27.16
CA TYR A 264 -31.47 20.72 27.26
C TYR A 264 -31.06 21.63 28.41
N GLN A 265 -31.68 22.81 28.52
CA GLN A 265 -31.42 23.73 29.64
C GLN A 265 -31.74 23.10 30.99
N LYS A 266 -32.82 22.32 31.08
CA LYS A 266 -33.16 21.56 32.30
C LYS A 266 -32.06 20.57 32.65
N ILE A 267 -31.61 19.75 31.70
CA ILE A 267 -30.52 18.79 31.89
C ILE A 267 -29.24 19.49 32.35
N LEU A 268 -28.87 20.62 31.73
CA LEU A 268 -27.68 21.36 32.14
C LEU A 268 -27.78 21.89 33.56
N LYS A 269 -28.93 22.47 33.94
CA LYS A 269 -29.17 22.97 35.30
C LYS A 269 -29.10 21.86 36.34
N GLU A 270 -29.66 20.69 36.02
CA GLU A 270 -29.75 19.55 36.94
C GLU A 270 -28.44 18.78 37.06
N ASN A 271 -27.63 18.72 36.00
CA ASN A 271 -26.50 17.77 35.96
C ASN A 271 -25.12 18.42 35.95
N VAL A 272 -24.94 19.63 35.41
CA VAL A 272 -23.60 20.22 35.27
C VAL A 272 -23.00 20.56 36.63
N ARG A 273 -23.69 21.38 37.44
CA ARG A 273 -23.16 21.79 38.75
C ARG A 273 -22.88 20.61 39.67
N PRO A 274 -23.80 19.64 39.82
CA PRO A 274 -23.51 18.45 40.61
C PRO A 274 -22.32 17.67 40.06
N SER A 275 -22.20 17.50 38.74
CA SER A 275 -21.05 16.79 38.17
C SER A 275 -19.71 17.49 38.44
N VAL A 276 -19.65 18.83 38.40
CA VAL A 276 -18.43 19.58 38.77
C VAL A 276 -18.04 19.33 40.23
N CYS A 277 -19.02 19.30 41.13
CA CYS A 277 -18.79 19.02 42.55
C CYS A 277 -18.39 17.55 42.80
N ASP A 278 -19.10 16.61 42.18
CA ASP A 278 -18.86 15.17 42.30
C ASP A 278 -17.43 14.84 41.79
N LEU A 279 -17.00 15.48 40.70
CA LEU A 279 -15.68 15.33 40.09
C LEU A 279 -14.58 16.20 40.72
N LYS A 280 -14.91 17.03 41.73
CA LYS A 280 -14.00 17.93 42.45
C LYS A 280 -13.17 18.84 41.53
N LEU A 281 -13.78 19.34 40.47
CA LEU A 281 -13.12 20.27 39.55
C LEU A 281 -12.87 21.62 40.27
N LYS A 282 -11.68 22.19 40.06
CA LYS A 282 -11.27 23.51 40.56
C LYS A 282 -12.23 24.57 39.97
N ARG A 283 -12.76 25.44 40.83
CA ARG A 283 -13.62 26.56 40.43
C ARG A 283 -12.81 27.79 40.04
#